data_AF-A0A496SJC2-F1
#
_entry.id   AF-A0A496SJC2-F1
#
_cell.length_a   1.000
_cell.length_b   1.000
_cell.length_c   1.000
_cell.angle_alpha   90.00
_cell.angle_beta   90.00
_cell.angle_gamma   90.00
#
_symmetry.space_group_name_H-M   'P 1'
#
loop_
_entity.id
_entity.type
_entity.pdbx_description
1 polymer ?
#
loop_
_entity_poly.entity_id
_entity_poly.type
_entity_poly.pdbx_seq_one_letter_code
_entity_poly.pdbx_strand_id
1 'polypeptide(L)'
;MDDREALVLGALLHDIGKVSQRIGGDYHAKHAQFSESFIVSIRGYLGEELANKVARLVASHHKTVLNRDEMLLQVADKLSAAEREMEPGRERLKSDEAALVDVASRVEFRELWRGGERFLGLNRLKTERDVLFPCEQSRVEPGAYEKLWDHFVDRLKSLPPYQPSDFTTLYFILREYGTLVPSATPWEEDELSRTVPDVSLFDHSKTTCAIAMCLAQIDEETLPDEMLRELILLLRDYRSGDFKERLEKNIATNKLLFLLIRGDISGIQKFIYSITKPEAEKKGTAKRLRGRSFYVGLLTDVLAHWFVWKLHLPITNILFCGGGRFDLLLPNTGEVLERLEEMRKAVESWLLDEFSGELGLQIAQVEICAKDFYDFASVYNRADDILAEQKRRKFQTSLGKPRFFFEKDHPIYHVCKYCNTYWYDKPLKSVSEEDKPCPHCEKQRLIGEKLPHVKFLVYVHGGIPNLSKNVVWIPFEPLDVTVGLLTTEKEAEALIEQVSEETILYKLNSTDDYILARKDKPVCFGFKFFANTAPTWKGTPDVLDFDDISQLSEGAQL
;
A
#
# COMPACT_ATOMS: atom_id res chain seq x y z
N MET A 1 -4.44 27.15 3.91
CA MET A 1 -4.36 25.69 4.07
C MET A 1 -5.20 25.08 2.96
N ASP A 2 -4.57 24.24 2.15
CA ASP A 2 -4.86 23.99 0.73
C ASP A 2 -6.24 23.32 0.50
N ASP A 3 -6.98 23.74 -0.53
CA ASP A 3 -8.25 23.10 -0.93
C ASP A 3 -8.03 21.63 -1.30
N ARG A 4 -6.81 21.31 -1.74
CA ARG A 4 -6.31 19.95 -1.93
C ARG A 4 -6.34 19.09 -0.65
N GLU A 5 -6.02 19.66 0.51
CA GLU A 5 -6.05 18.93 1.79
C GLU A 5 -7.49 18.59 2.18
N ALA A 6 -8.42 19.51 1.91
CA ALA A 6 -9.84 19.24 2.13
C ALA A 6 -10.35 18.14 1.21
N LEU A 7 -9.94 18.13 -0.07
CA LEU A 7 -10.32 17.10 -1.03
C LEU A 7 -9.78 15.72 -0.65
N VAL A 8 -8.50 15.61 -0.28
CA VAL A 8 -7.89 14.31 0.05
C VAL A 8 -8.53 13.70 1.31
N LEU A 9 -8.80 14.51 2.35
CA LEU A 9 -9.51 14.08 3.55
C LEU A 9 -10.98 13.77 3.27
N GLY A 10 -11.64 14.62 2.48
CA GLY A 10 -13.02 14.43 2.05
C GLY A 10 -13.19 13.12 1.29
N ALA A 11 -12.27 12.79 0.38
CA ALA A 11 -12.31 11.56 -0.38
C ALA A 11 -12.03 10.31 0.48
N LEU A 12 -11.09 10.39 1.41
CA LEU A 12 -10.82 9.28 2.34
C LEU A 12 -12.01 9.01 3.29
N LEU A 13 -12.70 10.05 3.74
CA LEU A 13 -13.72 9.98 4.79
C LEU A 13 -15.16 10.10 4.29
N HIS A 14 -15.42 10.23 2.98
CA HIS A 14 -16.76 10.49 2.44
C HIS A 14 -17.83 9.50 2.92
N ASP A 15 -17.46 8.23 3.01
CA ASP A 15 -18.34 7.11 3.32
C ASP A 15 -18.27 6.63 4.78
N ILE A 16 -17.49 7.30 5.65
CA ILE A 16 -17.31 6.88 7.04
C ILE A 16 -18.61 6.86 7.84
N GLY A 17 -19.56 7.73 7.48
CA GLY A 17 -20.89 7.80 8.04
C GLY A 17 -21.72 6.53 7.85
N LYS A 18 -21.35 5.63 6.92
CA LYS A 18 -21.99 4.31 6.78
C LYS A 18 -21.87 3.48 8.06
N VAL A 19 -20.75 3.59 8.79
CA VAL A 19 -20.56 2.87 10.06
C VAL A 19 -21.55 3.37 11.10
N SER A 20 -21.66 4.70 11.25
CA SER A 20 -22.60 5.32 12.20
C SER A 20 -24.06 5.14 11.80
N GLN A 21 -24.40 5.20 10.51
CA GLN A 21 -25.76 5.00 9.99
C GLN A 21 -26.29 3.59 10.32
N ARG A 22 -25.41 2.59 10.32
CA ARG A 22 -25.77 1.20 10.63
C ARG A 22 -26.02 0.97 12.13
N ILE A 23 -25.71 1.93 13.00
CA ILE A 23 -26.05 1.84 14.42
C ILE A 23 -27.57 1.97 14.57
N GLY A 24 -28.23 0.89 15.02
CA GLY A 24 -29.68 0.86 15.22
C GLY A 24 -30.51 0.67 13.94
N GLY A 25 -29.87 0.41 12.79
CA GLY A 25 -30.54 0.05 11.55
C GLY A 25 -31.39 1.15 10.92
N ASP A 26 -31.07 2.44 11.13
CA ASP A 26 -31.84 3.54 10.53
C ASP A 26 -31.47 3.75 9.06
N TYR A 27 -32.22 3.09 8.18
CA TYR A 27 -32.01 3.08 6.72
C TYR A 27 -32.57 4.32 6.00
N HIS A 28 -33.31 5.19 6.68
CA HIS A 28 -33.94 6.36 6.05
C HIS A 28 -33.03 7.59 6.00
N ALA A 29 -32.06 7.70 6.91
CA ALA A 29 -31.13 8.81 6.96
C ALA A 29 -29.95 8.58 6.00
N LYS A 30 -29.53 9.62 5.26
CA LYS A 30 -28.47 9.50 4.24
C LYS A 30 -27.11 9.43 4.94
N HIS A 31 -26.26 8.45 4.60
CA HIS A 31 -24.92 8.32 5.19
C HIS A 31 -24.08 9.59 5.06
N ALA A 32 -24.24 10.35 3.97
CA ALA A 32 -23.59 11.66 3.79
C ALA A 32 -23.85 12.64 4.96
N GLN A 33 -25.04 12.62 5.58
CA GLN A 33 -25.37 13.45 6.75
C GLN A 33 -24.66 12.96 8.02
N PHE A 34 -24.51 11.64 8.18
CA PHE A 34 -23.72 11.06 9.28
C PHE A 34 -22.24 11.33 9.09
N SER A 35 -21.73 11.23 7.86
CA SER A 35 -20.35 11.58 7.55
C SER A 35 -20.09 13.06 7.84
N GLU A 36 -20.99 13.97 7.42
CA GLU A 36 -20.91 15.40 7.78
C GLU A 36 -20.90 15.62 9.30
N SER A 37 -21.84 14.99 10.01
CA SER A 37 -21.94 15.08 11.48
C SER A 37 -20.68 14.56 12.17
N PHE A 38 -20.09 13.49 11.64
CA PHE A 38 -18.83 12.95 12.12
C PHE A 38 -17.68 13.94 11.93
N ILE A 39 -17.53 14.54 10.74
CA ILE A 39 -16.49 15.55 10.49
C ILE A 39 -16.64 16.73 11.45
N VAL A 40 -17.87 17.17 11.71
CA VAL A 40 -18.16 18.21 12.70
C VAL A 40 -17.76 17.76 14.11
N SER A 41 -18.00 16.50 14.47
CA SER A 41 -17.64 15.96 15.79
C SER A 41 -16.13 15.91 16.05
N ILE A 42 -15.31 15.79 14.99
CA ILE A 42 -13.84 15.79 15.07
C ILE A 42 -13.24 17.17 14.75
N ARG A 43 -14.04 18.25 14.79
CA ARG A 43 -13.54 19.63 14.56
C ARG A 43 -12.39 20.01 15.50
N GLY A 44 -12.39 19.51 16.73
CA GLY A 44 -11.28 19.71 17.67
C GLY A 44 -9.95 19.12 17.19
N TYR A 45 -10.00 18.05 16.38
CA TYR A 45 -8.84 17.42 15.77
C TYR A 45 -8.43 18.14 14.47
N LEU A 46 -9.36 18.32 13.52
CA LEU A 46 -9.06 18.90 12.20
C LEU A 46 -8.82 20.43 12.21
N GLY A 47 -9.29 21.13 13.24
CA GLY A 47 -9.42 22.59 13.23
C GLY A 47 -10.66 23.06 12.46
N GLU A 48 -11.13 24.25 12.80
CA GLU A 48 -12.44 24.75 12.35
C GLU A 48 -12.55 24.96 10.84
N GLU A 49 -11.56 25.61 10.22
CA GLU A 49 -11.58 25.90 8.79
C GLU A 49 -11.58 24.63 7.93
N LEU A 50 -10.65 23.72 8.22
CA LEU A 50 -10.50 22.46 7.48
C LEU A 50 -11.73 21.57 7.68
N ALA A 51 -12.21 21.41 8.93
CA ALA A 51 -13.42 20.63 9.20
C ALA A 51 -14.62 21.16 8.41
N ASN A 52 -14.79 22.49 8.30
CA ASN A 52 -15.89 23.07 7.52
C ASN A 52 -15.75 22.87 6.01
N LYS A 53 -14.53 22.83 5.46
CA LYS A 53 -14.30 22.48 4.04
C LYS A 53 -14.61 21.00 3.80
N VAL A 54 -14.06 20.10 4.61
CA VAL A 54 -14.26 18.64 4.50
C VAL A 54 -15.74 18.28 4.70
N ALA A 55 -16.41 18.86 5.69
CA ALA A 55 -17.83 18.61 5.95
C ALA A 55 -18.71 18.97 4.75
N ARG A 56 -18.43 20.08 4.05
CA ARG A 56 -19.15 20.48 2.84
C ARG A 56 -18.98 19.47 1.70
N LEU A 57 -17.74 19.05 1.42
CA LEU A 57 -17.45 18.04 0.39
C LEU A 57 -18.20 16.74 0.65
N VAL A 58 -18.15 16.27 1.90
CA VAL A 58 -18.77 15.03 2.33
C VAL A 58 -20.31 15.12 2.36
N ALA A 59 -20.90 16.29 2.65
CA ALA A 59 -22.35 16.47 2.64
C ALA A 59 -22.96 16.51 1.21
N SER A 60 -22.17 16.92 0.23
CA SER A 60 -22.62 17.21 -1.15
C SER A 60 -22.38 16.08 -2.14
N HIS A 61 -21.62 15.02 -1.82
CA HIS A 61 -21.23 13.98 -2.80
C HIS A 61 -22.39 13.11 -3.36
N HIS A 62 -23.64 13.34 -2.94
CA HIS A 62 -24.84 12.73 -3.52
C HIS A 62 -25.96 13.72 -3.89
N LYS A 63 -25.65 15.03 -3.89
CA LYS A 63 -26.60 16.12 -4.19
C LYS A 63 -26.20 16.85 -5.50
N THR A 64 -27.05 17.76 -5.96
CA THR A 64 -26.75 18.67 -7.08
C THR A 64 -25.51 19.50 -6.73
N VAL A 65 -24.49 19.42 -7.57
CA VAL A 65 -23.12 19.86 -7.28
C VAL A 65 -22.91 21.32 -7.63
N LEU A 66 -22.18 22.06 -6.79
CA LEU A 66 -21.96 23.49 -7.00
C LEU A 66 -20.49 23.87 -7.24
N ASN A 67 -19.52 23.02 -6.87
CA ASN A 67 -18.10 23.30 -7.07
C ASN A 67 -17.32 22.09 -7.64
N ARG A 68 -16.11 22.37 -8.15
CA ARG A 68 -15.26 21.38 -8.83
C ARG A 68 -14.84 20.22 -7.92
N ASP A 69 -14.39 20.49 -6.70
CA ASP A 69 -13.93 19.45 -5.76
C ASP A 69 -15.03 18.45 -5.41
N GLU A 70 -16.27 18.92 -5.22
CA GLU A 70 -17.42 18.04 -5.06
C GLU A 70 -17.64 17.17 -6.30
N MET A 71 -17.47 17.72 -7.52
CA MET A 71 -17.62 16.94 -8.76
C MET A 71 -16.52 15.88 -8.89
N LEU A 72 -15.27 16.22 -8.58
CA LEU A 72 -14.15 15.28 -8.58
C LEU A 72 -14.43 14.11 -7.63
N LEU A 73 -14.90 14.41 -6.41
CA LEU A 73 -15.26 13.39 -5.42
C LEU A 73 -16.41 12.50 -5.91
N GLN A 74 -17.46 13.07 -6.52
CA GLN A 74 -18.58 12.27 -7.04
C GLN A 74 -18.18 11.35 -8.18
N VAL A 75 -17.34 11.82 -9.10
CA VAL A 75 -16.81 10.96 -10.18
C VAL A 75 -15.95 9.86 -9.56
N ALA A 76 -15.08 10.19 -8.61
CA ALA A 76 -14.20 9.23 -7.97
C ALA A 76 -14.94 8.12 -7.22
N ASP A 77 -15.96 8.45 -6.42
CA ASP A 77 -16.78 7.47 -5.70
C ASP A 77 -17.48 6.51 -6.68
N LYS A 78 -18.03 7.05 -7.78
CA LYS A 78 -18.69 6.25 -8.82
C LYS A 78 -17.74 5.31 -9.57
N LEU A 79 -16.54 5.79 -9.91
CA LEU A 79 -15.52 4.96 -10.57
C LEU A 79 -14.96 3.90 -9.63
N SER A 80 -14.77 4.23 -8.35
CA SER A 80 -14.37 3.26 -7.30
C SER A 80 -15.41 2.15 -7.12
N ALA A 81 -16.68 2.45 -7.34
CA ALA A 81 -17.79 1.51 -7.24
C ALA A 81 -18.09 0.71 -8.52
N ALA A 82 -17.34 0.93 -9.61
CA ALA A 82 -17.70 0.45 -10.95
C ALA A 82 -17.70 -1.09 -11.07
N GLU A 83 -16.81 -1.78 -10.37
CA GLU A 83 -16.72 -3.26 -10.38
C GLU A 83 -17.58 -3.93 -9.28
N ARG A 84 -18.44 -3.17 -8.58
CA ARG A 84 -19.30 -3.77 -7.55
C ARG A 84 -20.20 -4.84 -8.18
N GLU A 85 -20.08 -6.05 -7.66
CA GLU A 85 -20.87 -7.17 -8.14
C GLU A 85 -22.31 -7.11 -7.60
N MET A 86 -23.25 -7.50 -8.46
CA MET A 86 -24.65 -7.68 -8.11
C MET A 86 -25.05 -9.11 -8.40
N GLU A 87 -25.75 -9.74 -7.45
CA GLU A 87 -26.13 -11.14 -7.55
C GLU A 87 -27.66 -11.28 -7.44
N PRO A 88 -28.35 -11.58 -8.55
CA PRO A 88 -29.78 -11.81 -8.55
C PRO A 88 -30.19 -12.94 -7.61
N GLY A 89 -31.16 -12.69 -6.74
CA GLY A 89 -31.66 -13.71 -5.79
C GLY A 89 -30.87 -13.82 -4.48
N ARG A 90 -29.80 -13.02 -4.29
CA ARG A 90 -29.08 -12.93 -3.01
C ARG A 90 -30.02 -12.54 -1.87
N GLU A 91 -29.83 -13.08 -0.67
CA GLU A 91 -30.67 -12.75 0.48
C GLU A 91 -30.63 -11.25 0.79
N ARG A 92 -31.81 -10.63 0.99
CA ARG A 92 -31.89 -9.24 1.47
C ARG A 92 -31.56 -9.20 2.96
N LEU A 93 -30.52 -8.45 3.32
CA LEU A 93 -30.10 -8.24 4.70
C LEU A 93 -30.26 -6.77 5.07
N LYS A 94 -30.45 -6.47 6.36
CA LYS A 94 -30.34 -5.08 6.81
C LYS A 94 -28.89 -4.62 6.70
N SER A 95 -28.71 -3.31 6.61
CA SER A 95 -27.38 -2.70 6.44
C SER A 95 -26.43 -2.95 7.61
N ASP A 96 -26.96 -3.24 8.79
CA ASP A 96 -26.24 -3.55 10.02
C ASP A 96 -26.05 -5.06 10.26
N GLU A 97 -26.64 -5.91 9.40
CA GLU A 97 -26.61 -7.36 9.54
C GLU A 97 -25.55 -8.01 8.64
N ALA A 98 -25.24 -7.47 7.47
CA ALA A 98 -24.39 -8.17 6.49
C ALA A 98 -22.90 -8.17 6.88
N ALA A 99 -22.29 -9.37 6.92
CA ALA A 99 -20.83 -9.53 7.02
C ALA A 99 -20.15 -9.32 5.65
N LEU A 100 -18.85 -9.02 5.69
CA LEU A 100 -18.04 -8.90 4.47
C LEU A 100 -17.77 -10.29 3.89
N VAL A 101 -18.01 -10.47 2.60
CA VAL A 101 -17.72 -11.73 1.90
C VAL A 101 -16.22 -11.82 1.62
N ASP A 102 -15.62 -12.97 1.91
CA ASP A 102 -14.24 -13.25 1.56
C ASP A 102 -14.12 -13.54 0.06
N VAL A 103 -13.42 -12.66 -0.66
CA VAL A 103 -13.21 -12.78 -2.11
C VAL A 103 -12.58 -14.11 -2.50
N ALA A 104 -11.70 -14.69 -1.66
CA ALA A 104 -11.03 -15.95 -1.96
C ALA A 104 -12.00 -17.15 -1.95
N SER A 105 -13.09 -17.07 -1.19
CA SER A 105 -14.15 -18.09 -1.17
C SER A 105 -15.02 -18.10 -2.43
N ARG A 106 -14.96 -17.04 -3.25
CA ARG A 106 -15.71 -16.91 -4.51
C ARG A 106 -14.87 -17.27 -5.74
N VAL A 107 -13.59 -17.63 -5.57
CA VAL A 107 -12.70 -18.02 -6.67
C VAL A 107 -12.77 -19.53 -6.92
N GLU A 108 -13.38 -19.91 -8.04
CA GLU A 108 -13.46 -21.32 -8.45
C GLU A 108 -12.33 -21.70 -9.41
N PHE A 109 -11.36 -22.50 -8.93
CA PHE A 109 -10.26 -23.01 -9.77
C PHE A 109 -10.56 -24.36 -10.44
N ARG A 110 -11.60 -25.08 -9.98
CA ARG A 110 -12.03 -26.39 -10.48
C ARG A 110 -13.54 -26.53 -10.26
N GLU A 111 -14.26 -27.12 -11.21
CA GLU A 111 -15.72 -27.40 -11.19
C GLU A 111 -16.21 -28.23 -9.97
N LEU A 112 -15.31 -28.63 -9.06
CA LEU A 112 -15.57 -29.52 -7.92
C LEU A 112 -15.57 -28.81 -6.56
N TRP A 113 -15.34 -27.49 -6.49
CA TRP A 113 -15.43 -26.81 -5.19
C TRP A 113 -16.90 -26.71 -4.77
N ARG A 114 -17.23 -27.33 -3.62
CA ARG A 114 -18.58 -27.39 -3.03
C ARG A 114 -18.71 -26.54 -1.77
N GLY A 115 -17.73 -25.66 -1.51
CA GLY A 115 -17.80 -24.75 -0.38
C GLY A 115 -18.75 -23.59 -0.70
N GLY A 116 -19.61 -23.22 0.23
CA GLY A 116 -20.32 -21.94 0.14
C GLY A 116 -19.39 -20.76 0.42
N GLU A 117 -19.92 -19.55 0.26
CA GLU A 117 -19.23 -18.32 0.65
C GLU A 117 -18.71 -18.39 2.09
N ARG A 118 -17.56 -17.76 2.30
CA ARG A 118 -16.98 -17.51 3.61
C ARG A 118 -17.02 -16.02 3.88
N PHE A 119 -17.05 -15.67 5.16
CA PHE A 119 -17.29 -14.30 5.60
C PHE A 119 -16.25 -13.86 6.62
N LEU A 120 -15.85 -12.60 6.52
CA LEU A 120 -15.03 -11.91 7.49
C LEU A 120 -15.97 -11.18 8.46
N GLY A 121 -15.89 -11.55 9.74
CA GLY A 121 -16.71 -10.95 10.79
C GLY A 121 -16.33 -9.49 11.05
N LEU A 122 -17.33 -8.67 11.40
CA LEU A 122 -17.08 -7.26 11.71
C LEU A 122 -16.25 -7.12 12.98
N ASN A 123 -15.07 -6.54 12.83
CA ASN A 123 -14.17 -6.22 13.94
C ASN A 123 -13.23 -5.08 13.51
N ARG A 124 -12.50 -4.50 14.47
CA ARG A 124 -11.28 -3.77 14.09
C ARG A 124 -10.24 -4.81 13.63
N LEU A 125 -9.38 -4.43 12.69
CA LEU A 125 -8.32 -5.28 12.20
C LEU A 125 -7.36 -5.60 13.34
N LYS A 126 -7.12 -6.89 13.56
CA LYS A 126 -6.20 -7.41 14.58
C LYS A 126 -5.49 -8.65 14.05
N THR A 127 -4.47 -9.11 14.76
CA THR A 127 -3.67 -10.27 14.37
C THR A 127 -4.17 -11.59 14.92
N GLU A 128 -5.30 -11.61 15.66
CA GLU A 128 -5.87 -12.87 16.13
C GLU A 128 -6.48 -13.69 14.96
N ARG A 129 -6.40 -15.00 15.10
CA ARG A 129 -6.77 -15.94 14.03
C ARG A 129 -8.26 -15.88 13.69
N ASP A 130 -9.12 -15.74 14.69
CA ASP A 130 -10.57 -15.62 14.56
C ASP A 130 -11.01 -14.31 13.89
N VAL A 131 -10.15 -13.29 13.88
CA VAL A 131 -10.38 -12.03 13.16
C VAL A 131 -9.89 -12.12 11.71
N LEU A 132 -8.72 -12.72 11.48
CA LEU A 132 -8.08 -12.75 10.16
C LEU A 132 -8.61 -13.82 9.21
N PHE A 133 -9.15 -14.93 9.72
CA PHE A 133 -9.58 -16.04 8.88
C PHE A 133 -11.11 -16.06 8.71
N PRO A 134 -11.60 -16.26 7.47
CA PRO A 134 -13.03 -16.20 7.20
C PRO A 134 -13.77 -17.43 7.77
N CYS A 135 -15.04 -17.23 8.09
CA CYS A 135 -15.92 -18.20 8.74
C CYS A 135 -17.24 -18.40 7.97
N GLU A 136 -18.18 -19.18 8.50
CA GLU A 136 -19.50 -19.42 7.87
C GLU A 136 -20.56 -18.38 8.27
N GLN A 137 -20.23 -17.45 9.17
CA GLN A 137 -21.19 -16.50 9.70
C GLN A 137 -21.39 -15.33 8.73
N SER A 138 -22.49 -15.36 7.98
CA SER A 138 -22.86 -14.30 7.04
C SER A 138 -23.42 -13.03 7.69
N ARG A 139 -23.63 -13.06 9.01
CA ARG A 139 -24.28 -11.99 9.77
C ARG A 139 -23.38 -11.44 10.86
N VAL A 140 -23.42 -10.12 11.03
CA VAL A 140 -22.72 -9.37 12.08
C VAL A 140 -23.46 -9.51 13.41
N GLU A 141 -22.71 -9.55 14.51
CA GLU A 141 -23.28 -9.58 15.85
C GLU A 141 -24.02 -8.27 16.19
N PRO A 142 -25.19 -8.32 16.85
CA PRO A 142 -25.89 -7.11 17.30
C PRO A 142 -24.99 -6.20 18.15
N GLY A 143 -25.00 -4.90 17.86
CA GLY A 143 -24.20 -3.88 18.56
C GLY A 143 -22.72 -3.86 18.18
N ALA A 144 -22.25 -4.71 17.26
CA ALA A 144 -20.84 -4.70 16.84
C ALA A 144 -20.46 -3.39 16.12
N TYR A 145 -21.36 -2.81 15.32
CA TYR A 145 -21.17 -1.50 14.69
C TYR A 145 -21.00 -0.37 15.71
N GLU A 146 -21.82 -0.36 16.77
CA GLU A 146 -21.75 0.64 17.85
C GLU A 146 -20.39 0.57 18.57
N LYS A 147 -19.98 -0.63 18.99
CA LYS A 147 -18.67 -0.86 19.62
C LYS A 147 -17.50 -0.43 18.72
N LEU A 148 -17.57 -0.76 17.42
CA LEU A 148 -16.53 -0.39 16.46
C LEU A 148 -16.45 1.14 16.28
N TRP A 149 -17.61 1.79 16.19
CA TRP A 149 -17.73 3.24 16.04
C TRP A 149 -17.21 3.99 17.25
N ASP A 150 -17.59 3.58 18.46
CA ASP A 150 -17.14 4.21 19.70
C ASP A 150 -15.61 4.17 19.82
N HIS A 151 -15.01 2.99 19.59
CA HIS A 151 -13.56 2.85 19.59
C HIS A 151 -12.86 3.70 18.51
N PHE A 152 -13.45 3.81 17.31
CA PHE A 152 -12.91 4.64 16.23
C PHE A 152 -12.95 6.13 16.60
N VAL A 153 -14.07 6.61 17.15
CA VAL A 153 -14.23 8.00 17.57
C VAL A 153 -13.30 8.33 18.74
N ASP A 154 -13.19 7.45 19.73
CA ASP A 154 -12.29 7.61 20.87
C ASP A 154 -10.82 7.66 20.44
N ARG A 155 -10.44 6.80 19.48
CA ARG A 155 -9.11 6.82 18.88
C ARG A 155 -8.80 8.20 18.28
N LEU A 156 -9.69 8.77 17.48
CA LEU A 156 -9.47 10.07 16.84
C LEU A 156 -9.46 11.23 17.83
N LYS A 157 -10.34 11.22 18.84
CA LYS A 157 -10.38 12.25 19.89
C LYS A 157 -9.11 12.26 20.75
N SER A 158 -8.40 11.12 20.83
CA SER A 158 -7.15 11.01 21.58
C SER A 158 -5.92 11.59 20.86
N LEU A 159 -6.04 11.91 19.56
CA LEU A 159 -4.93 12.43 18.78
C LEU A 159 -4.65 13.91 19.07
N PRO A 160 -3.39 14.36 18.96
CA PRO A 160 -3.08 15.79 18.95
C PRO A 160 -3.75 16.48 17.74
N PRO A 161 -3.84 17.83 17.72
CA PRO A 161 -4.36 18.56 16.57
C PRO A 161 -3.71 18.13 15.25
N TYR A 162 -4.55 18.00 14.23
CA TYR A 162 -4.18 17.53 12.91
C TYR A 162 -3.10 18.38 12.26
N GLN A 163 -2.12 17.71 11.66
CA GLN A 163 -1.14 18.27 10.74
C GLN A 163 -1.26 17.56 9.38
N PRO A 164 -0.90 18.16 8.24
CA PRO A 164 -0.99 17.49 6.92
C PRO A 164 -0.32 16.11 6.87
N SER A 165 0.81 15.95 7.57
CA SER A 165 1.52 14.68 7.71
C SER A 165 0.68 13.58 8.39
N ASP A 166 -0.37 13.93 9.16
CA ASP A 166 -1.33 12.99 9.74
C ASP A 166 -2.23 12.30 8.74
N PHE A 167 -2.26 12.73 7.48
CA PHE A 167 -3.03 12.02 6.47
C PHE A 167 -2.67 10.52 6.44
N THR A 168 -1.38 10.18 6.52
CA THR A 168 -0.95 8.77 6.60
C THR A 168 -1.43 8.09 7.88
N THR A 169 -1.41 8.77 9.02
CA THR A 169 -1.96 8.22 10.29
C THR A 169 -3.45 7.94 10.16
N LEU A 170 -4.23 8.86 9.59
CA LEU A 170 -5.66 8.68 9.33
C LEU A 170 -5.93 7.54 8.36
N TYR A 171 -5.12 7.39 7.32
CA TYR A 171 -5.19 6.25 6.40
C TYR A 171 -5.04 4.91 7.16
N PHE A 172 -4.09 4.79 8.09
CA PHE A 172 -3.93 3.57 8.89
C PHE A 172 -5.02 3.37 9.93
N ILE A 173 -5.56 4.44 10.52
CA ILE A 173 -6.73 4.33 11.40
C ILE A 173 -7.93 3.82 10.58
N LEU A 174 -8.19 4.40 9.41
CA LEU A 174 -9.27 3.91 8.55
C LEU A 174 -9.04 2.46 8.10
N ARG A 175 -7.78 2.07 7.87
CA ARG A 175 -7.43 0.66 7.61
C ARG A 175 -7.78 -0.23 8.79
N GLU A 176 -7.45 0.18 10.01
CA GLU A 176 -7.76 -0.58 11.21
C GLU A 176 -9.27 -0.78 11.39
N TYR A 177 -10.07 0.28 11.20
CA TYR A 177 -11.50 0.24 11.52
C TYR A 177 -12.42 -0.02 10.30
N GLY A 178 -11.89 0.01 9.08
CA GLY A 178 -12.67 -0.09 7.83
C GLY A 178 -12.41 -1.34 6.99
N THR A 179 -11.35 -2.10 7.24
CA THR A 179 -11.01 -3.30 6.44
C THR A 179 -12.04 -4.43 6.57
N LEU A 180 -12.66 -4.59 7.75
CA LEU A 180 -13.66 -5.65 7.99
C LEU A 180 -15.10 -5.11 7.99
N VAL A 181 -15.32 -3.95 7.35
CA VAL A 181 -16.62 -3.32 7.19
C VAL A 181 -16.99 -3.36 5.73
N PRO A 182 -18.16 -3.91 5.32
CA PRO A 182 -18.57 -3.89 3.93
C PRO A 182 -18.92 -2.47 3.47
N SER A 183 -18.41 -2.04 2.32
CA SER A 183 -18.67 -0.72 1.74
C SER A 183 -20.12 -0.56 1.25
N ALA A 184 -20.72 -1.63 0.77
CA ALA A 184 -22.12 -1.76 0.39
C ALA A 184 -22.68 -3.08 0.95
N THR A 185 -24.00 -3.16 1.14
CA THR A 185 -24.68 -4.33 1.72
C THR A 185 -25.94 -4.64 0.91
N PRO A 186 -26.47 -5.88 0.90
CA PRO A 186 -27.61 -6.28 0.09
C PRO A 186 -28.95 -5.82 0.69
N TRP A 187 -29.11 -4.52 0.94
CA TRP A 187 -30.31 -3.94 1.53
C TRP A 187 -31.38 -3.60 0.48
N GLU A 188 -31.02 -3.61 -0.81
CA GLU A 188 -31.88 -3.23 -1.93
C GLU A 188 -33.14 -4.11 -2.00
N GLU A 189 -34.28 -3.48 -2.30
CA GLU A 189 -35.57 -4.19 -2.43
C GLU A 189 -35.63 -5.03 -3.71
N ASP A 190 -35.06 -4.49 -4.78
CA ASP A 190 -34.97 -5.14 -6.08
C ASP A 190 -34.02 -6.34 -6.01
N GLU A 191 -34.60 -7.53 -6.12
CA GLU A 191 -33.90 -8.82 -6.08
C GLU A 191 -32.87 -8.99 -7.21
N LEU A 192 -33.04 -8.26 -8.32
CA LEU A 192 -32.13 -8.34 -9.47
C LEU A 192 -30.87 -7.47 -9.31
N SER A 193 -30.82 -6.58 -8.31
CA SER A 193 -29.73 -5.62 -8.13
C SER A 193 -29.15 -5.59 -6.71
N ARG A 194 -29.29 -6.68 -5.96
CA ARG A 194 -28.70 -6.81 -4.61
C ARG A 194 -27.18 -6.90 -4.72
N THR A 195 -26.51 -6.01 -3.99
CA THR A 195 -25.05 -5.90 -4.03
C THR A 195 -24.38 -7.03 -3.25
N VAL A 196 -23.27 -7.55 -3.77
CA VAL A 196 -22.38 -8.44 -3.00
C VAL A 196 -21.49 -7.60 -2.09
N PRO A 197 -21.46 -7.83 -0.76
CA PRO A 197 -20.64 -7.08 0.18
C PRO A 197 -19.22 -7.65 0.23
N ASP A 198 -18.49 -7.62 -0.88
CA ASP A 198 -17.10 -8.15 -0.99
C ASP A 198 -16.02 -7.07 -1.05
N VAL A 199 -16.40 -5.80 -1.18
CA VAL A 199 -15.49 -4.65 -1.10
C VAL A 199 -15.54 -4.02 0.28
N SER A 200 -14.38 -3.92 0.95
CA SER A 200 -14.28 -3.26 2.26
C SER A 200 -14.47 -1.74 2.16
N LEU A 201 -14.93 -1.12 3.25
CA LEU A 201 -15.06 0.32 3.38
C LEU A 201 -13.71 1.02 3.21
N PHE A 202 -12.65 0.44 3.80
CA PHE A 202 -11.31 0.98 3.66
C PHE A 202 -10.83 0.96 2.21
N ASP A 203 -11.00 -0.17 1.50
CA ASP A 203 -10.53 -0.29 0.12
C ASP A 203 -11.30 0.67 -0.81
N HIS A 204 -12.62 0.77 -0.65
CA HIS A 204 -13.44 1.75 -1.38
C HIS A 204 -13.02 3.20 -1.12
N SER A 205 -12.80 3.56 0.15
CA SER A 205 -12.29 4.90 0.52
C SER A 205 -10.90 5.17 -0.06
N LYS A 206 -10.00 4.18 -0.01
CA LYS A 206 -8.65 4.26 -0.55
C LYS A 206 -8.68 4.51 -2.06
N THR A 207 -9.41 3.72 -2.82
CA THR A 207 -9.49 3.85 -4.28
C THR A 207 -10.22 5.13 -4.69
N THR A 208 -11.29 5.51 -3.98
CA THR A 208 -11.96 6.82 -4.19
C THR A 208 -10.98 7.97 -4.00
N CYS A 209 -10.20 7.96 -2.93
CA CYS A 209 -9.16 8.96 -2.68
C CYS A 209 -8.09 8.98 -3.78
N ALA A 210 -7.59 7.82 -4.21
CA ALA A 210 -6.62 7.73 -5.30
C ALA A 210 -7.14 8.35 -6.61
N ILE A 211 -8.38 8.03 -6.99
CA ILE A 211 -9.02 8.53 -8.21
C ILE A 211 -9.25 10.04 -8.11
N ALA A 212 -9.81 10.53 -6.99
CA ALA A 212 -10.04 11.95 -6.77
C ALA A 212 -8.75 12.77 -6.89
N MET A 213 -7.65 12.27 -6.31
CA MET A 213 -6.36 12.94 -6.37
C MET A 213 -5.71 12.90 -7.75
N CYS A 214 -5.95 11.87 -8.55
CA CYS A 214 -5.56 11.89 -9.96
C CYS A 214 -6.35 12.98 -10.70
N LEU A 215 -7.68 12.97 -10.61
CA LEU A 215 -8.51 13.95 -11.32
C LEU A 215 -8.20 15.40 -10.90
N ALA A 216 -7.86 15.64 -9.63
CA ALA A 216 -7.50 16.94 -9.10
C ALA A 216 -6.19 17.53 -9.66
N GLN A 217 -5.27 16.68 -10.14
CA GLN A 217 -4.02 17.12 -10.77
C GLN A 217 -4.18 17.43 -12.27
N ILE A 218 -5.36 17.16 -12.85
CA ILE A 218 -5.64 17.45 -14.26
C ILE A 218 -6.20 18.88 -14.37
N ASP A 219 -5.60 19.66 -15.26
CA ASP A 219 -6.01 21.03 -15.52
C ASP A 219 -7.43 21.14 -16.07
N GLU A 220 -8.06 22.30 -15.86
CA GLU A 220 -9.45 22.56 -16.25
C GLU A 220 -9.64 22.58 -17.77
N GLU A 221 -8.59 22.86 -18.55
CA GLU A 221 -8.65 22.80 -20.02
C GLU A 221 -8.79 21.34 -20.50
N THR A 222 -8.07 20.42 -19.88
CA THR A 222 -8.09 18.98 -20.19
C THR A 222 -9.32 18.28 -19.63
N LEU A 223 -9.76 18.67 -18.42
CA LEU A 223 -10.92 18.12 -17.71
C LEU A 223 -11.85 19.27 -17.25
N PRO A 224 -12.64 19.86 -18.16
CA PRO A 224 -13.54 20.96 -17.81
C PRO A 224 -14.71 20.48 -16.95
N ASP A 225 -15.29 21.40 -16.17
CA ASP A 225 -16.42 21.13 -15.29
C ASP A 225 -17.63 20.49 -16.01
N GLU A 226 -17.86 20.85 -17.28
CA GLU A 226 -18.93 20.25 -18.08
C GLU A 226 -18.72 18.75 -18.32
N MET A 227 -17.47 18.34 -18.54
CA MET A 227 -17.11 16.93 -18.70
C MET A 227 -17.31 16.16 -17.38
N LEU A 228 -16.98 16.78 -16.24
CA LEU A 228 -17.26 16.19 -14.93
C LEU A 228 -18.76 16.00 -14.71
N ARG A 229 -19.59 16.99 -15.06
CA ARG A 229 -21.07 16.86 -14.97
C ARG A 229 -21.59 15.75 -15.88
N GLU A 230 -21.08 15.66 -17.10
CA GLU A 230 -21.42 14.61 -18.05
C GLU A 230 -21.10 13.22 -17.47
N LEU A 231 -19.90 13.03 -16.91
CA LEU A 231 -19.50 11.80 -16.23
C LEU A 231 -20.43 11.47 -15.06
N ILE A 232 -20.74 12.45 -14.20
CA ILE A 232 -21.62 12.24 -13.03
C ILE A 232 -23.01 11.76 -13.47
N LEU A 233 -23.58 12.40 -14.49
CA LEU A 233 -24.90 12.07 -15.01
C LEU A 233 -24.92 10.68 -15.65
N LEU A 234 -23.92 10.35 -16.46
CA LEU A 234 -23.81 9.05 -17.12
C LEU A 234 -23.64 7.92 -16.09
N LEU A 235 -22.68 8.07 -15.18
CA LEU A 235 -22.33 7.05 -14.18
C LEU A 235 -23.41 6.88 -13.10
N ARG A 236 -24.32 7.85 -12.93
CA ARG A 236 -25.50 7.69 -12.05
C ARG A 236 -26.52 6.70 -12.60
N ASP A 237 -26.59 6.56 -13.91
CA ASP A 237 -27.58 5.75 -14.60
C ASP A 237 -27.04 4.36 -14.98
N TYR A 238 -26.10 3.84 -14.18
CA TYR A 238 -25.39 2.58 -14.46
C TYR A 238 -26.29 1.34 -14.56
N ARG A 239 -27.52 1.44 -14.07
CA ARG A 239 -28.54 0.38 -14.12
C ARG A 239 -29.36 0.40 -15.41
N SER A 240 -29.21 1.40 -16.27
CA SER A 240 -29.96 1.47 -17.52
C SER A 240 -29.52 0.37 -18.49
N GLY A 241 -30.46 -0.21 -19.25
CA GLY A 241 -30.15 -1.29 -20.19
C GLY A 241 -29.21 -0.87 -21.34
N ASP A 242 -29.16 0.43 -21.64
CA ASP A 242 -28.28 1.04 -22.64
C ASP A 242 -26.97 1.59 -22.05
N PHE A 243 -26.71 1.39 -20.75
CA PHE A 243 -25.56 1.97 -20.05
C PHE A 243 -24.23 1.62 -20.71
N LYS A 244 -23.99 0.34 -21.05
CA LYS A 244 -22.75 -0.10 -21.70
C LYS A 244 -22.52 0.59 -23.05
N GLU A 245 -23.58 0.76 -23.84
CA GLU A 245 -23.49 1.45 -25.13
C GLU A 245 -23.14 2.94 -24.95
N ARG A 246 -23.77 3.59 -23.97
CA ARG A 246 -23.48 5.00 -23.62
C ARG A 246 -22.06 5.16 -23.10
N LEU A 247 -21.61 4.26 -22.23
CA LEU A 247 -20.25 4.23 -21.69
C LEU A 247 -19.20 4.11 -22.80
N GLU A 248 -19.44 3.27 -23.81
CA GLU A 248 -18.51 3.10 -24.93
C GLU A 248 -18.50 4.27 -25.91
N LYS A 249 -19.65 4.91 -26.17
CA LYS A 249 -19.76 5.98 -27.18
C LYS A 249 -19.45 7.38 -26.64
N ASN A 250 -19.47 7.57 -25.33
CA ASN A 250 -19.33 8.89 -24.72
C ASN A 250 -17.88 9.40 -24.74
N ILE A 251 -17.66 10.67 -25.09
CA ILE A 251 -16.32 11.23 -25.25
C ILE A 251 -15.62 11.36 -23.89
N ALA A 252 -16.36 11.81 -22.87
CA ALA A 252 -15.83 11.98 -21.52
C ALA A 252 -15.33 10.66 -20.92
N THR A 253 -16.04 9.55 -21.17
CA THR A 253 -15.68 8.23 -20.62
C THR A 253 -14.49 7.59 -21.32
N ASN A 254 -14.19 8.00 -22.56
CA ASN A 254 -13.05 7.53 -23.35
C ASN A 254 -11.81 8.45 -23.20
N LYS A 255 -11.91 9.56 -22.47
CA LYS A 255 -10.77 10.45 -22.20
C LYS A 255 -9.75 9.73 -21.30
N LEU A 256 -8.51 9.65 -21.76
CA LEU A 256 -7.40 9.04 -21.02
C LEU A 256 -6.96 9.98 -19.88
N LEU A 257 -7.55 9.82 -18.71
CA LEU A 257 -7.34 10.68 -17.54
C LEU A 257 -6.35 10.06 -16.53
N PHE A 258 -6.09 8.76 -16.63
CA PHE A 258 -5.32 8.02 -15.64
C PHE A 258 -4.20 7.19 -16.28
N LEU A 259 -3.21 6.85 -15.46
CA LEU A 259 -2.12 5.94 -15.77
C LEU A 259 -2.06 4.87 -14.68
N LEU A 260 -2.09 3.59 -15.07
CA LEU A 260 -1.66 2.49 -14.19
C LEU A 260 -0.18 2.23 -14.43
N ILE A 261 0.60 2.37 -13.37
CA ILE A 261 2.01 2.02 -13.35
C ILE A 261 2.17 0.74 -12.55
N ARG A 262 2.55 -0.34 -13.23
CA ARG A 262 2.91 -1.61 -12.60
C ARG A 262 4.42 -1.80 -12.63
N GLY A 263 5.05 -1.69 -11.46
CA GLY A 263 6.47 -1.99 -11.26
C GLY A 263 6.70 -3.45 -10.87
N ASP A 264 7.72 -4.08 -11.46
CA ASP A 264 8.14 -5.45 -11.16
C ASP A 264 9.66 -5.53 -10.99
N ILE A 265 10.12 -5.85 -9.77
CA ILE A 265 11.53 -6.09 -9.49
C ILE A 265 11.90 -7.47 -10.05
N SER A 266 12.71 -7.46 -11.10
CA SER A 266 13.24 -8.66 -11.72
C SER A 266 14.50 -9.16 -11.02
N GLY A 267 14.76 -10.47 -11.10
CA GLY A 267 15.99 -11.08 -10.57
C GLY A 267 15.90 -11.55 -9.12
N ILE A 268 14.78 -11.34 -8.44
CA ILE A 268 14.56 -11.65 -7.00
C ILE A 268 15.04 -13.05 -6.61
N GLN A 269 14.59 -14.10 -7.32
CA GLN A 269 14.96 -15.47 -6.95
C GLN A 269 16.47 -15.71 -7.07
N LYS A 270 17.09 -15.28 -8.17
CA LYS A 270 18.54 -15.41 -8.38
C LYS A 270 19.31 -14.63 -7.31
N PHE A 271 18.88 -13.41 -7.02
CA PHE A 271 19.44 -12.58 -5.96
C PHE A 271 19.30 -13.25 -4.59
N ILE A 272 18.13 -13.70 -4.17
CA ILE A 272 17.96 -14.27 -2.82
C ILE A 272 18.82 -15.53 -2.65
N TYR A 273 18.80 -16.46 -3.61
CA TYR A 273 19.39 -17.79 -3.43
C TYR A 273 20.87 -17.91 -3.85
N SER A 274 21.50 -16.88 -4.43
CA SER A 274 22.91 -16.98 -4.85
C SER A 274 23.91 -17.22 -3.71
N ILE A 275 23.50 -17.00 -2.46
CA ILE A 275 24.31 -17.18 -1.23
C ILE A 275 24.27 -18.59 -0.63
N THR A 276 23.49 -19.52 -1.21
CA THR A 276 23.26 -20.86 -0.62
C THR A 276 24.26 -21.92 -1.06
N LYS A 277 25.41 -21.52 -1.61
CA LYS A 277 26.37 -22.46 -2.19
C LYS A 277 27.24 -23.17 -1.13
N PRO A 278 27.68 -24.41 -1.37
CA PRO A 278 28.44 -25.23 -0.40
C PRO A 278 29.77 -24.62 0.07
N GLU A 279 30.33 -23.70 -0.72
CA GLU A 279 31.63 -23.04 -0.51
C GLU A 279 31.55 -21.87 0.48
N ALA A 280 30.34 -21.35 0.76
CA ALA A 280 30.12 -20.27 1.70
C ALA A 280 30.04 -20.82 3.14
N GLU A 281 30.55 -20.06 4.10
CA GLU A 281 30.46 -20.37 5.53
C GLU A 281 29.01 -20.74 5.90
N LYS A 282 28.79 -21.97 6.41
CA LYS A 282 27.44 -22.43 6.79
C LYS A 282 26.79 -21.52 7.83
N LYS A 283 27.61 -21.00 8.74
CA LYS A 283 27.18 -20.10 9.83
C LYS A 283 26.85 -18.70 9.30
N GLY A 284 25.68 -18.19 9.61
CA GLY A 284 25.13 -16.91 9.17
C GLY A 284 24.38 -16.92 7.84
N THR A 285 24.26 -18.07 7.17
CA THR A 285 23.56 -18.18 5.88
C THR A 285 22.06 -17.95 6.03
N ALA A 286 21.41 -18.54 7.04
CA ALA A 286 20.00 -18.30 7.31
C ALA A 286 19.70 -16.81 7.60
N LYS A 287 20.58 -16.14 8.35
CA LYS A 287 20.50 -14.70 8.63
C LYS A 287 20.60 -13.89 7.33
N ARG A 288 21.60 -14.16 6.48
CA ARG A 288 21.76 -13.46 5.18
C ARG A 288 20.57 -13.67 4.24
N LEU A 289 20.00 -14.88 4.15
CA LEU A 289 18.82 -15.17 3.33
C LEU A 289 17.61 -14.33 3.75
N ARG A 290 17.33 -14.31 5.06
CA ARG A 290 16.26 -13.50 5.62
C ARG A 290 16.47 -12.02 5.33
N GLY A 291 17.69 -11.53 5.52
CA GLY A 291 18.05 -10.15 5.22
C GLY A 291 17.87 -9.79 3.74
N ARG A 292 18.25 -10.67 2.81
CA ARG A 292 18.03 -10.47 1.37
C ARG A 292 16.56 -10.44 1.00
N SER A 293 15.76 -11.38 1.52
CA SER A 293 14.32 -11.42 1.26
C SER A 293 13.61 -10.18 1.79
N PHE A 294 13.91 -9.77 3.03
CA PHE A 294 13.39 -8.53 3.61
C PHE A 294 13.82 -7.30 2.81
N TYR A 295 15.10 -7.22 2.40
CA TYR A 295 15.61 -6.10 1.62
C TYR A 295 14.85 -5.91 0.30
N VAL A 296 14.52 -6.99 -0.42
CA VAL A 296 13.73 -6.91 -1.66
C VAL A 296 12.32 -6.37 -1.39
N GLY A 297 11.66 -6.87 -0.35
CA GLY A 297 10.35 -6.37 0.07
C GLY A 297 10.40 -4.89 0.43
N LEU A 298 11.41 -4.49 1.21
CA LEU A 298 11.63 -3.11 1.60
C LEU A 298 11.94 -2.20 0.41
N LEU A 299 12.78 -2.66 -0.51
CA LEU A 299 13.10 -1.95 -1.75
C LEU A 299 11.84 -1.66 -2.58
N THR A 300 10.96 -2.66 -2.73
CA THR A 300 9.69 -2.53 -3.46
C THR A 300 8.81 -1.46 -2.83
N ASP A 301 8.70 -1.50 -1.51
CA ASP A 301 7.88 -0.59 -0.73
C ASP A 301 8.42 0.84 -0.75
N VAL A 302 9.73 1.01 -0.54
CA VAL A 302 10.42 2.30 -0.62
C VAL A 302 10.26 2.92 -2.02
N LEU A 303 10.41 2.13 -3.08
CA LEU A 303 10.21 2.62 -4.45
C LEU A 303 8.77 3.10 -4.66
N ALA A 304 7.77 2.31 -4.28
CA ALA A 304 6.36 2.69 -4.44
C ALA A 304 6.03 4.00 -3.69
N HIS A 305 6.49 4.13 -2.45
CA HIS A 305 6.36 5.36 -1.66
C HIS A 305 7.08 6.55 -2.30
N TRP A 306 8.30 6.35 -2.79
CA TRP A 306 9.07 7.40 -3.43
C TRP A 306 8.41 7.89 -4.72
N PHE A 307 7.81 6.99 -5.51
CA PHE A 307 7.08 7.35 -6.72
C PHE A 307 5.92 8.30 -6.41
N VAL A 308 5.03 7.93 -5.49
CA VAL A 308 3.88 8.78 -5.15
C VAL A 308 4.30 10.06 -4.45
N TRP A 309 5.33 10.03 -3.59
CA TRP A 309 5.83 11.21 -2.90
C TRP A 309 6.39 12.27 -3.87
N LYS A 310 7.23 11.88 -4.84
CA LYS A 310 7.79 12.79 -5.85
C LYS A 310 6.75 13.36 -6.82
N LEU A 311 5.65 12.64 -7.03
CA LEU A 311 4.51 13.09 -7.83
C LEU A 311 3.46 13.85 -7.00
N HIS A 312 3.75 14.11 -5.73
CA HIS A 312 2.84 14.73 -4.79
C HIS A 312 1.47 14.03 -4.80
N LEU A 313 1.45 12.72 -4.64
CA LEU A 313 0.24 11.91 -4.51
C LEU A 313 0.24 11.24 -3.12
N PRO A 314 -0.94 11.10 -2.49
CA PRO A 314 -1.03 10.42 -1.20
C PRO A 314 -0.73 8.91 -1.32
N ILE A 315 -0.49 8.28 -0.16
CA ILE A 315 -0.29 6.82 -0.03
C ILE A 315 -1.44 6.00 -0.63
N THR A 316 -2.65 6.57 -0.76
CA THR A 316 -3.81 5.90 -1.35
C THR A 316 -3.59 5.56 -2.83
N ASN A 317 -2.74 6.31 -3.55
CA ASN A 317 -2.40 6.06 -4.95
C ASN A 317 -1.52 4.81 -5.15
N ILE A 318 -1.02 4.20 -4.07
CA ILE A 318 -0.41 2.86 -4.10
C ILE A 318 -1.54 1.83 -3.98
N LEU A 319 -2.03 1.31 -5.11
CA LEU A 319 -3.11 0.32 -5.14
C LEU A 319 -2.67 -1.00 -4.53
N PHE A 320 -1.47 -1.47 -4.90
CA PHE A 320 -0.87 -2.70 -4.41
C PHE A 320 0.64 -2.53 -4.21
N CYS A 321 1.20 -3.17 -3.18
CA CYS A 321 2.63 -3.30 -3.00
C CYS A 321 2.95 -4.61 -2.26
N GLY A 322 3.61 -5.55 -2.92
CA GLY A 322 3.90 -6.86 -2.36
C GLY A 322 4.63 -7.78 -3.34
N GLY A 323 5.43 -8.70 -2.80
CA GLY A 323 6.07 -9.77 -3.60
C GLY A 323 7.03 -9.28 -4.69
N GLY A 324 7.63 -8.09 -4.54
CA GLY A 324 8.49 -7.50 -5.58
C GLY A 324 7.74 -6.67 -6.63
N ARG A 325 6.42 -6.52 -6.48
CA ARG A 325 5.58 -5.73 -7.39
C ARG A 325 4.88 -4.59 -6.67
N PHE A 326 4.60 -3.52 -7.39
CA PHE A 326 3.73 -2.45 -6.94
C PHE A 326 2.87 -1.94 -8.09
N ASP A 327 1.65 -1.52 -7.77
CA ASP A 327 0.69 -0.92 -8.71
C ASP A 327 0.33 0.48 -8.21
N LEU A 328 0.52 1.49 -9.06
CA LEU A 328 0.19 2.88 -8.76
C LEU A 328 -0.87 3.38 -9.73
N LEU A 329 -1.84 4.13 -9.20
CA LEU A 329 -2.76 4.93 -10.02
C LEU A 329 -2.29 6.37 -10.02
N LEU A 330 -1.93 6.89 -11.20
CA LEU A 330 -1.41 8.24 -11.38
C LEU A 330 -2.30 9.02 -12.37
N PRO A 331 -2.27 10.36 -12.37
CA PRO A 331 -2.96 11.14 -13.39
C PRO A 331 -2.19 11.13 -14.71
N ASN A 332 -2.92 11.11 -15.83
CA ASN A 332 -2.32 11.18 -17.16
C ASN A 332 -2.09 12.62 -17.59
N THR A 333 -1.01 13.24 -17.09
CA THR A 333 -0.60 14.59 -17.49
C THR A 333 0.80 14.59 -18.10
N GLY A 334 1.09 15.56 -18.96
CA GLY A 334 2.43 15.69 -19.56
C GLY A 334 3.54 15.83 -18.52
N GLU A 335 3.29 16.58 -17.44
CA GLU A 335 4.24 16.74 -16.33
C GLU A 335 4.51 15.41 -15.61
N VAL A 336 3.49 14.62 -15.33
CA VAL A 336 3.65 13.32 -14.66
C VAL A 336 4.40 12.33 -15.55
N LEU A 337 4.11 12.31 -16.86
CA LEU A 337 4.81 11.46 -17.82
C LEU A 337 6.31 11.79 -17.90
N GLU A 338 6.66 13.09 -17.93
CA GLU A 338 8.05 13.53 -17.95
C GLU A 338 8.79 13.12 -16.67
N ARG A 339 8.21 13.43 -15.50
CA ARG A 339 8.79 13.06 -14.19
C ARG A 339 8.93 11.56 -14.04
N LEU A 340 7.94 10.78 -14.46
CA LEU A 340 7.97 9.32 -14.37
C LEU A 340 9.16 8.73 -15.16
N GLU A 341 9.44 9.28 -16.34
CA GLU A 341 10.56 8.85 -17.18
C GLU A 341 11.92 9.21 -16.57
N GLU A 342 12.05 10.39 -15.95
CA GLU A 342 13.25 10.77 -15.19
C GLU A 342 13.47 9.84 -13.99
N MET A 343 12.40 9.60 -13.23
CA MET A 343 12.42 8.76 -12.04
C MET A 343 12.78 7.32 -12.39
N ARG A 344 12.21 6.78 -13.47
CA ARG A 344 12.55 5.44 -14.00
C ARG A 344 14.04 5.35 -14.33
N LYS A 345 14.60 6.32 -15.06
CA LYS A 345 16.03 6.35 -15.41
C LYS A 345 16.93 6.42 -14.18
N ALA A 346 16.55 7.22 -13.18
CA ALA A 346 17.30 7.34 -11.93
C ALA A 346 17.36 6.00 -11.18
N VAL A 347 16.21 5.33 -11.04
CA VAL A 347 16.13 4.01 -10.39
C VAL A 347 16.88 2.95 -11.18
N GLU A 348 16.76 2.92 -12.50
CA GLU A 348 17.49 1.97 -13.36
C GLU A 348 19.00 2.12 -13.23
N SER A 349 19.51 3.36 -13.25
CA SER A 349 20.94 3.62 -13.08
C SER A 349 21.41 3.18 -11.71
N TRP A 350 20.68 3.55 -10.66
CA TRP A 350 21.04 3.17 -9.29
C TRP A 350 21.02 1.66 -9.07
N LEU A 351 19.99 0.94 -9.54
CA LEU A 351 19.93 -0.51 -9.39
C LEU A 351 21.06 -1.22 -10.15
N LEU A 352 21.47 -0.68 -11.30
CA LEU A 352 22.61 -1.18 -12.05
C LEU A 352 23.91 -0.98 -11.28
N ASP A 353 24.13 0.21 -10.72
CA ASP A 353 25.33 0.55 -9.97
C ASP A 353 25.41 -0.24 -8.65
N GLU A 354 24.30 -0.32 -7.90
CA GLU A 354 24.22 -0.98 -6.59
C GLU A 354 24.26 -2.51 -6.70
N PHE A 355 23.57 -3.10 -7.68
CA PHE A 355 23.40 -4.57 -7.76
C PHE A 355 24.07 -5.21 -8.97
N SER A 356 24.83 -4.45 -9.77
CA SER A 356 25.48 -4.93 -11.00
C SER A 356 24.52 -5.69 -11.92
N GLY A 357 23.26 -5.28 -11.95
CA GLY A 357 22.19 -5.91 -12.74
C GLY A 357 21.63 -7.23 -12.19
N GLU A 358 22.00 -7.67 -10.98
CA GLU A 358 21.32 -8.80 -10.30
C GLU A 358 19.85 -8.50 -10.01
N LEU A 359 19.57 -7.25 -9.67
CA LEU A 359 18.23 -6.70 -9.54
C LEU A 359 18.01 -5.62 -10.60
N GLY A 360 16.77 -5.48 -11.04
CA GLY A 360 16.38 -4.41 -11.96
C GLY A 360 14.88 -4.21 -11.91
N LEU A 361 14.42 -2.99 -12.19
CA LEU A 361 13.01 -2.63 -12.20
C LEU A 361 12.46 -2.67 -13.63
N GLN A 362 11.32 -3.33 -13.85
CA GLN A 362 10.52 -3.22 -15.07
C GLN A 362 9.25 -2.44 -14.75
N ILE A 363 8.78 -1.60 -15.68
CA ILE A 363 7.61 -0.74 -15.46
C ILE A 363 6.68 -0.85 -16.67
N ALA A 364 5.50 -1.43 -16.47
CA ALA A 364 4.42 -1.29 -17.42
C ALA A 364 3.62 -0.02 -17.14
N GLN A 365 3.39 0.76 -18.19
CA GLN A 365 2.56 1.95 -18.18
C GLN A 365 1.34 1.70 -19.06
N VAL A 366 0.14 1.82 -18.49
CA VAL A 366 -1.13 1.65 -19.21
C VAL A 366 -1.97 2.91 -19.05
N GLU A 367 -2.34 3.52 -20.17
CA GLU A 367 -3.28 4.65 -20.19
C GLU A 367 -4.72 4.15 -19.98
N ILE A 368 -5.45 4.85 -19.13
CA ILE A 368 -6.74 4.45 -18.59
C ILE A 368 -7.73 5.60 -18.70
N CYS A 369 -8.96 5.27 -19.07
CA CYS A 369 -10.11 6.16 -19.10
C CYS A 369 -11.21 5.68 -18.13
N ALA A 370 -12.28 6.47 -17.99
CA ALA A 370 -13.32 6.18 -17.00
C ALA A 370 -14.03 4.82 -17.25
N LYS A 371 -14.20 4.40 -18.51
CA LYS A 371 -14.84 3.10 -18.81
C LYS A 371 -14.00 1.89 -18.40
N ASP A 372 -12.68 2.01 -18.38
CA ASP A 372 -11.77 0.93 -18.00
C ASP A 372 -11.97 0.50 -16.53
N PHE A 373 -12.53 1.35 -15.68
CA PHE A 373 -12.89 1.00 -14.30
C PHE A 373 -14.02 -0.04 -14.20
N TYR A 374 -14.78 -0.28 -15.28
CA TYR A 374 -15.80 -1.34 -15.34
C TYR A 374 -15.25 -2.69 -15.82
N ASP A 375 -13.99 -2.73 -16.26
CA ASP A 375 -13.26 -3.95 -16.64
C ASP A 375 -11.77 -3.75 -16.35
N PHE A 376 -11.43 -3.64 -15.05
CA PHE A 376 -10.06 -3.37 -14.63
C PHE A 376 -9.16 -4.60 -14.81
N ALA A 377 -9.75 -5.80 -14.90
CA ALA A 377 -9.06 -7.03 -15.29
C ALA A 377 -8.38 -6.89 -16.66
N SER A 378 -9.05 -6.29 -17.65
CA SER A 378 -8.46 -6.03 -18.97
C SER A 378 -7.24 -5.09 -18.91
N VAL A 379 -7.27 -4.11 -18.00
CA VAL A 379 -6.17 -3.17 -17.75
C VAL A 379 -4.95 -3.93 -17.23
N TYR A 380 -5.16 -4.85 -16.28
CA TYR A 380 -4.08 -5.68 -15.74
C TYR A 380 -3.49 -6.63 -16.77
N ASN A 381 -4.31 -7.22 -17.65
CA ASN A 381 -3.81 -8.05 -18.75
C ASN A 381 -2.90 -7.24 -19.69
N ARG A 382 -3.30 -6.01 -20.06
CA ARG A 382 -2.46 -5.09 -20.85
C ARG A 382 -1.13 -4.79 -20.15
N ALA A 383 -1.16 -4.54 -18.84
CA ALA A 383 0.06 -4.27 -18.07
C ALA A 383 1.00 -5.48 -18.05
N ASP A 384 0.46 -6.69 -17.89
CA ASP A 384 1.25 -7.93 -17.85
C ASP A 384 1.88 -8.25 -19.22
N ASP A 385 1.18 -7.98 -20.32
CA ASP A 385 1.72 -8.10 -21.68
C ASP A 385 2.93 -7.17 -21.90
N ILE A 386 2.81 -5.90 -21.47
CA ILE A 386 3.90 -4.92 -21.55
C ILE A 386 5.10 -5.39 -20.71
N LEU A 387 4.87 -5.86 -19.48
CA LEU A 387 5.93 -6.39 -18.64
C LEU A 387 6.60 -7.62 -19.25
N ALA A 388 5.85 -8.51 -19.90
CA ALA A 388 6.39 -9.69 -20.55
C ALA A 388 7.32 -9.32 -21.71
N GLU A 389 7.00 -8.27 -22.46
CA GLU A 389 7.88 -7.72 -23.49
C GLU A 389 9.14 -7.08 -22.89
N GLN A 390 8.99 -6.20 -21.88
CA GLN A 390 10.11 -5.52 -21.25
C GLN A 390 11.12 -6.47 -20.58
N LYS A 391 10.63 -7.57 -19.98
CA LYS A 391 11.49 -8.62 -19.40
C LYS A 391 12.44 -9.26 -20.42
N ARG A 392 12.15 -9.16 -21.73
CA ARG A 392 13.02 -9.62 -22.83
C ARG A 392 14.02 -8.55 -23.29
N ARG A 393 13.83 -7.28 -22.89
CA ARG A 393 14.62 -6.11 -23.28
C ARG A 393 15.25 -5.40 -22.08
N LYS A 394 15.72 -6.17 -21.09
CA LYS A 394 16.32 -5.60 -19.87
C LYS A 394 17.48 -4.66 -20.19
N PHE A 395 17.56 -3.57 -19.45
CA PHE A 395 18.61 -2.55 -19.56
C PHE A 395 18.74 -1.91 -20.96
N GLN A 396 17.70 -1.95 -21.80
CA GLN A 396 17.74 -1.39 -23.16
C GLN A 396 18.23 0.07 -23.20
N THR A 397 17.80 0.87 -22.22
CA THR A 397 18.22 2.27 -22.03
C THR A 397 19.70 2.44 -21.71
N SER A 398 20.35 1.39 -21.20
CA SER A 398 21.75 1.39 -20.79
C SER A 398 22.68 0.72 -21.80
N LEU A 399 22.17 -0.13 -22.72
CA LEU A 399 22.99 -0.79 -23.76
C LEU A 399 23.78 0.19 -24.63
N GLY A 400 23.23 1.38 -24.91
CA GLY A 400 23.90 2.40 -25.71
C GLY A 400 24.99 3.20 -24.96
N LYS A 401 25.13 3.01 -23.65
CA LYS A 401 26.11 3.75 -22.84
C LYS A 401 27.49 3.13 -23.05
N PRO A 402 28.54 3.91 -23.40
CA PRO A 402 29.89 3.38 -23.65
C PRO A 402 30.45 2.54 -22.50
N ARG A 403 30.03 2.82 -21.27
CA ARG A 403 30.46 2.15 -20.04
C ARG A 403 29.70 0.86 -19.72
N PHE A 404 28.61 0.56 -20.42
CA PHE A 404 27.78 -0.62 -20.12
C PHE A 404 28.49 -1.93 -20.50
N PHE A 405 29.15 -1.95 -21.66
CA PHE A 405 29.90 -3.12 -22.13
C PHE A 405 31.37 -3.11 -21.75
N PHE A 406 31.92 -1.94 -21.44
CA PHE A 406 33.35 -1.74 -21.16
C PHE A 406 33.51 -0.86 -19.92
N GLU A 407 33.81 -1.48 -18.79
CA GLU A 407 34.17 -0.75 -17.58
C GLU A 407 35.66 -0.37 -17.56
N LYS A 408 35.98 0.65 -16.75
CA LYS A 408 37.33 1.19 -16.59
C LYS A 408 38.34 0.11 -16.19
N ASP A 409 39.61 0.41 -16.48
CA ASP A 409 40.83 -0.24 -16.01
C ASP A 409 40.86 -0.47 -14.47
N HIS A 410 40.08 -1.41 -13.96
CA HIS A 410 40.16 -1.87 -12.57
C HIS A 410 41.06 -3.11 -12.51
N PRO A 411 42.28 -3.00 -11.96
CA PRO A 411 43.31 -4.03 -12.10
C PRO A 411 43.07 -5.29 -11.25
N ILE A 412 42.09 -5.30 -10.33
CA ILE A 412 41.80 -6.45 -9.46
C ILE A 412 40.29 -6.55 -9.20
N TYR A 413 39.66 -7.56 -9.80
CA TYR A 413 38.28 -7.94 -9.53
C TYR A 413 38.28 -8.99 -8.41
N HIS A 414 37.79 -8.63 -7.22
CA HIS A 414 37.50 -9.64 -6.19
C HIS A 414 36.04 -10.07 -6.28
N VAL A 415 35.82 -11.38 -6.43
CA VAL A 415 34.50 -11.99 -6.34
C VAL A 415 34.21 -12.30 -4.88
N CYS A 416 33.13 -11.74 -4.34
CA CYS A 416 32.72 -12.09 -2.99
C CYS A 416 32.30 -13.57 -2.92
N LYS A 417 32.95 -14.38 -2.07
CA LYS A 417 32.67 -15.82 -1.90
C LYS A 417 31.21 -16.13 -1.50
N TYR A 418 30.54 -15.17 -0.86
CA TYR A 418 29.16 -15.32 -0.42
C TYR A 418 28.14 -15.07 -1.54
N CYS A 419 28.11 -13.88 -2.15
CA CYS A 419 27.12 -13.57 -3.20
C CYS A 419 27.57 -13.90 -4.63
N ASN A 420 28.86 -14.19 -4.84
CA ASN A 420 29.48 -14.36 -6.15
C ASN A 420 29.36 -13.13 -7.08
N THR A 421 29.28 -11.95 -6.48
CA THR A 421 29.21 -10.66 -7.19
C THR A 421 30.55 -9.93 -7.03
N TYR A 422 30.89 -9.12 -8.02
CA TYR A 422 32.03 -8.21 -8.00
C TYR A 422 31.68 -6.94 -7.23
N TRP A 423 32.65 -6.33 -6.56
CA TRP A 423 32.46 -5.06 -5.86
C TRP A 423 33.55 -4.07 -6.28
N TYR A 424 33.14 -2.90 -6.76
CA TYR A 424 34.00 -1.93 -7.46
C TYR A 424 34.78 -0.98 -6.54
N ASP A 425 34.38 -0.86 -5.27
CA ASP A 425 34.76 0.33 -4.52
C ASP A 425 36.12 0.27 -3.80
N LYS A 426 36.75 -0.90 -3.61
CA LYS A 426 38.07 -0.96 -2.95
C LYS A 426 38.94 -2.11 -3.46
N PRO A 427 40.13 -1.85 -4.01
CA PRO A 427 41.13 -2.91 -4.16
C PRO A 427 41.43 -3.48 -2.77
N LEU A 428 41.49 -4.81 -2.67
CA LEU A 428 41.85 -5.51 -1.44
C LEU A 428 43.16 -4.95 -0.89
N LYS A 429 43.18 -4.54 0.37
CA LYS A 429 44.40 -4.06 1.03
C LYS A 429 45.37 -5.21 1.35
N SER A 430 44.88 -6.46 1.36
CA SER A 430 45.67 -7.68 1.58
C SER A 430 44.91 -8.96 1.18
N VAL A 431 45.64 -10.07 0.97
CA VAL A 431 45.10 -11.43 0.71
C VAL A 431 44.24 -11.95 1.87
N SER A 432 44.46 -11.46 3.10
CA SER A 432 43.67 -11.86 4.29
C SER A 432 42.23 -11.33 4.33
N GLU A 433 41.84 -10.48 3.36
CA GLU A 433 40.46 -10.00 3.22
C GLU A 433 39.61 -10.82 2.24
N GLU A 434 40.18 -11.83 1.57
CA GLU A 434 39.45 -12.69 0.61
C GLU A 434 38.31 -13.51 1.25
N ASP A 435 38.39 -13.79 2.56
CA ASP A 435 37.37 -14.57 3.29
C ASP A 435 36.25 -13.71 3.90
N LYS A 436 36.39 -12.38 3.89
CA LYS A 436 35.39 -11.47 4.48
C LYS A 436 34.18 -11.29 3.55
N PRO A 437 32.95 -11.20 4.09
CA PRO A 437 31.79 -10.85 3.29
C PRO A 437 31.91 -9.43 2.72
N CYS A 438 31.40 -9.22 1.51
CA CYS A 438 31.27 -7.86 0.95
C CYS A 438 30.32 -7.00 1.80
N PRO A 439 30.36 -5.66 1.66
CA PRO A 439 29.51 -4.76 2.43
C PRO A 439 28.01 -5.10 2.34
N HIS A 440 27.52 -5.51 1.17
CA HIS A 440 26.14 -5.98 1.03
C HIS A 440 25.84 -7.24 1.83
N CYS A 441 26.66 -8.27 1.70
CA CYS A 441 26.46 -9.53 2.43
C CYS A 441 26.50 -9.32 3.94
N GLU A 442 27.36 -8.41 4.41
CA GLU A 442 27.42 -8.06 5.83
C GLU A 442 26.19 -7.26 6.27
N LYS A 443 25.78 -6.23 5.52
CA LYS A 443 24.54 -5.48 5.77
C LYS A 443 23.32 -6.41 5.82
N GLN A 444 23.20 -7.34 4.88
CA GLN A 444 22.11 -8.32 4.82
C GLN A 444 22.15 -9.30 6.00
N ARG A 445 23.34 -9.74 6.42
CA ARG A 445 23.50 -10.57 7.63
C ARG A 445 22.98 -9.84 8.86
N LEU A 446 23.37 -8.57 9.05
CA LEU A 446 22.94 -7.73 10.17
C LEU A 446 21.43 -7.48 10.16
N ILE A 447 20.86 -7.19 8.99
CA ILE A 447 19.40 -7.05 8.83
C ILE A 447 18.70 -8.33 9.29
N GLY A 448 19.07 -9.49 8.74
CA GLY A 448 18.37 -10.74 9.04
C GLY A 448 18.60 -11.27 10.46
N GLU A 449 19.73 -10.90 11.08
CA GLU A 449 19.98 -11.10 12.50
C GLU A 449 19.03 -10.28 13.37
N LYS A 450 18.84 -9.00 13.06
CA LYS A 450 18.03 -8.09 13.86
C LYS A 450 16.53 -8.29 13.65
N LEU A 451 16.12 -8.65 12.43
CA LEU A 451 14.73 -8.66 11.96
C LEU A 451 13.72 -9.36 12.90
N PRO A 452 14.02 -10.52 13.53
CA PRO A 452 13.08 -11.20 14.42
C PRO A 452 12.76 -10.45 15.71
N HIS A 453 13.59 -9.47 16.07
CA HIS A 453 13.42 -8.64 17.25
C HIS A 453 12.86 -7.25 16.91
N VAL A 454 12.70 -6.92 15.63
CA VAL A 454 12.23 -5.61 15.18
C VAL A 454 10.75 -5.45 15.53
N LYS A 455 10.45 -4.34 16.20
CA LYS A 455 9.08 -3.92 16.56
C LYS A 455 8.60 -2.76 15.71
N PHE A 456 9.51 -1.90 15.25
CA PHE A 456 9.18 -0.75 14.41
C PHE A 456 10.12 -0.62 13.22
N LEU A 457 9.56 -0.19 12.09
CA LEU A 457 10.31 0.35 10.95
C LEU A 457 10.11 1.85 10.91
N VAL A 458 11.17 2.60 10.69
CA VAL A 458 11.08 4.05 10.48
C VAL A 458 11.60 4.41 9.10
N TYR A 459 10.90 5.31 8.42
CA TYR A 459 11.30 5.90 7.15
C TYR A 459 11.65 7.35 7.45
N VAL A 460 12.93 7.69 7.35
CA VAL A 460 13.43 9.03 7.60
C VAL A 460 13.87 9.62 6.27
N HIS A 461 13.34 10.79 5.93
CA HIS A 461 13.85 11.63 4.86
C HIS A 461 14.96 12.54 5.43
N GLY A 462 16.04 12.73 4.67
CA GLY A 462 17.20 13.50 5.11
C GLY A 462 18.21 12.71 5.97
N GLY A 463 18.75 13.37 7.01
CA GLY A 463 19.87 12.85 7.80
C GLY A 463 19.50 11.74 8.78
N ILE A 464 20.40 10.77 8.95
CA ILE A 464 20.21 9.67 9.93
C ILE A 464 20.27 10.23 11.37
N PRO A 465 19.21 10.07 12.18
CA PRO A 465 19.21 10.49 13.58
C PRO A 465 20.30 9.81 14.40
N ASN A 466 20.85 10.51 15.39
CA ASN A 466 21.89 9.98 16.27
C ASN A 466 21.27 9.08 17.34
N LEU A 467 20.88 7.88 16.92
CA LEU A 467 20.35 6.83 17.79
C LEU A 467 21.42 5.86 18.27
N SER A 468 21.01 4.95 19.15
CA SER A 468 21.86 3.88 19.66
C SER A 468 22.56 3.13 18.52
N LYS A 469 23.79 2.65 18.78
CA LYS A 469 24.54 1.81 17.82
C LYS A 469 23.84 0.49 17.47
N ASN A 470 22.72 0.18 18.13
CA ASN A 470 21.96 -1.05 17.93
C ASN A 470 20.91 -0.93 16.81
N VAL A 471 20.61 0.28 16.34
CA VAL A 471 19.69 0.49 15.20
C VAL A 471 20.41 0.15 13.90
N VAL A 472 19.81 -0.72 13.10
CA VAL A 472 20.31 -1.03 11.76
C VAL A 472 19.68 -0.06 10.77
N TRP A 473 20.51 0.74 10.12
CA TRP A 473 20.10 1.72 9.12
C TRP A 473 20.34 1.20 7.70
N ILE A 474 19.35 1.39 6.84
CA ILE A 474 19.33 0.94 5.44
C ILE A 474 19.12 2.19 4.57
N PRO A 475 20.20 2.85 4.14
CA PRO A 475 20.09 4.00 3.24
C PRO A 475 19.69 3.56 1.83
N PHE A 476 18.85 4.38 1.21
CA PHE A 476 18.49 4.36 -0.22
C PHE A 476 18.82 5.75 -0.79
N GLU A 477 20.12 6.04 -0.95
CA GLU A 477 20.64 7.40 -1.21
C GLU A 477 19.97 8.14 -2.39
N PRO A 478 19.80 7.54 -3.60
CA PRO A 478 19.15 8.26 -4.69
C PRO A 478 17.66 8.53 -4.49
N LEU A 479 17.05 7.89 -3.49
CA LEU A 479 15.65 8.07 -3.13
C LEU A 479 15.48 9.04 -1.95
N ASP A 480 16.58 9.52 -1.36
CA ASP A 480 16.60 10.41 -0.19
C ASP A 480 15.75 9.88 0.97
N VAL A 481 15.93 8.58 1.25
CA VAL A 481 15.23 7.90 2.35
C VAL A 481 16.16 6.88 2.99
N THR A 482 16.15 6.86 4.32
CA THR A 482 16.86 5.86 5.13
C THR A 482 15.85 5.15 6.01
N VAL A 483 15.88 3.81 5.96
CA VAL A 483 15.01 2.98 6.77
C VAL A 483 15.75 2.47 7.99
N GLY A 484 15.20 2.68 9.19
CA GLY A 484 15.75 2.17 10.45
C GLY A 484 14.97 0.96 10.99
N LEU A 485 15.69 0.00 11.56
CA LEU A 485 15.12 -1.16 12.25
C LEU A 485 15.19 -0.98 13.77
N LEU A 486 14.06 -0.75 14.43
CA LEU A 486 13.99 -0.50 15.87
C LEU A 486 13.39 -1.70 16.60
N THR A 487 13.98 -2.07 17.72
CA THR A 487 13.63 -3.27 18.49
C THR A 487 12.84 -2.98 19.75
N THR A 488 12.80 -1.72 20.17
CA THR A 488 12.11 -1.28 21.37
C THR A 488 11.30 -0.01 21.13
N GLU A 489 10.27 0.18 21.95
CA GLU A 489 9.47 1.42 21.96
C GLU A 489 10.31 2.63 22.40
N LYS A 490 11.23 2.45 23.35
CA LYS A 490 12.17 3.51 23.77
C LYS A 490 13.03 4.04 22.62
N GLU A 491 13.46 3.15 21.71
CA GLU A 491 14.19 3.57 20.51
C GLU A 491 13.29 4.42 19.58
N ALA A 492 12.00 4.08 19.48
CA ALA A 492 11.03 4.84 18.70
C ALA A 492 10.71 6.21 19.34
N GLU A 493 10.51 6.27 20.66
CA GLU A 493 10.32 7.52 21.40
C GLU A 493 11.53 8.45 21.26
N ALA A 494 12.75 7.91 21.44
CA ALA A 494 13.98 8.68 21.27
C ALA A 494 14.17 9.21 19.84
N LEU A 495 13.71 8.45 18.83
CA LEU A 495 13.71 8.90 17.44
C LEU A 495 12.77 10.08 17.24
N ILE A 496 11.54 9.99 17.76
CA ILE A 496 10.52 11.05 17.64
C ILE A 496 11.06 12.39 18.17
N GLU A 497 11.81 12.37 19.26
CA GLU A 497 12.39 13.60 19.84
C GLU A 497 13.47 14.25 18.94
N GLN A 498 14.16 13.48 18.12
CA GLN A 498 15.31 13.93 17.32
C GLN A 498 14.95 14.32 15.88
N VAL A 499 13.82 13.86 15.35
CA VAL A 499 13.46 14.17 13.96
C VAL A 499 13.00 15.62 13.80
N SER A 500 13.35 16.19 12.66
CA SER A 500 12.97 17.54 12.21
C SER A 500 12.19 17.54 10.89
N GLU A 501 12.24 16.43 10.16
CA GLU A 501 11.58 16.25 8.87
C GLU A 501 10.52 15.16 8.95
N GLU A 502 9.63 15.15 7.96
CA GLU A 502 8.54 14.18 7.88
C GLU A 502 9.09 12.75 7.96
N THR A 503 8.61 12.02 8.95
CA THR A 503 9.10 10.68 9.29
C THR A 503 7.91 9.76 9.47
N ILE A 504 7.96 8.57 8.86
CA ILE A 504 6.88 7.59 9.03
C ILE A 504 7.37 6.44 9.92
N LEU A 505 6.67 6.21 11.03
CA LEU A 505 6.92 5.12 11.96
C LEU A 505 5.84 4.03 11.81
N TYR A 506 6.26 2.84 11.39
CA TYR A 506 5.41 1.67 11.26
C TYR A 506 5.65 0.70 12.41
N LYS A 507 4.60 0.32 13.14
CA LYS A 507 4.65 -0.85 14.03
C LYS A 507 4.54 -2.13 13.22
N LEU A 508 5.37 -3.12 13.54
CA LEU A 508 5.36 -4.40 12.85
C LEU A 508 4.42 -5.40 13.53
N ASN A 509 3.62 -6.09 12.72
CA ASN A 509 2.78 -7.23 13.12
C ASN A 509 1.82 -6.94 14.29
N SER A 510 1.37 -5.70 14.42
CA SER A 510 0.45 -5.26 15.47
C SER A 510 -0.33 -4.05 14.98
N THR A 511 -1.65 -4.08 15.14
CA THR A 511 -2.54 -2.93 14.98
C THR A 511 -2.82 -2.23 16.31
N ASP A 512 -2.35 -2.78 17.43
CA ASP A 512 -2.43 -2.14 18.74
C ASP A 512 -1.27 -1.17 18.95
N ASP A 513 -1.50 -0.08 19.68
CA ASP A 513 -0.51 0.88 20.19
C ASP A 513 0.61 1.23 19.19
N TYR A 514 0.24 1.53 17.94
CA TYR A 514 1.17 1.97 16.89
C TYR A 514 1.32 3.49 16.81
N ILE A 515 0.42 4.23 17.47
CA ILE A 515 0.46 5.68 17.58
C ILE A 515 1.12 6.04 18.91
N LEU A 516 2.30 6.64 18.84
CA LEU A 516 3.07 7.06 20.03
C LEU A 516 2.88 8.56 20.28
N ALA A 517 3.21 9.01 21.50
CA ALA A 517 3.20 10.42 21.81
C ALA A 517 4.30 11.16 21.03
N ARG A 518 3.93 12.13 20.20
CA ARG A 518 4.89 12.91 19.39
C ARG A 518 4.91 14.42 19.63
N LYS A 519 4.01 14.93 20.47
CA LYS A 519 3.83 16.38 20.69
C LYS A 519 3.65 17.10 19.33
N ASP A 520 4.58 17.98 18.96
CA ASP A 520 4.58 18.82 17.76
C ASP A 520 5.46 18.28 16.61
N LYS A 521 6.05 17.09 16.78
CA LYS A 521 6.97 16.50 15.80
C LYS A 521 6.26 16.01 14.54
N PRO A 522 6.88 16.12 13.34
CA PRO A 522 6.29 15.71 12.07
C PRO A 522 6.40 14.19 11.85
N VAL A 523 5.87 13.39 12.78
CA VAL A 523 5.96 11.92 12.73
C VAL A 523 4.61 11.29 12.44
N CYS A 524 4.48 10.60 11.31
CA CYS A 524 3.27 9.87 10.96
C CYS A 524 3.34 8.44 11.50
N PHE A 525 2.19 7.84 11.82
CA PHE A 525 2.13 6.51 12.40
C PHE A 525 1.35 5.54 11.51
N GLY A 526 1.81 4.29 11.45
CA GLY A 526 1.09 3.22 10.78
C GLY A 526 1.50 1.86 11.29
N PHE A 527 1.03 0.81 10.59
CA PHE A 527 1.43 -0.56 10.87
C PHE A 527 1.68 -1.34 9.58
N LYS A 528 2.57 -2.33 9.65
CA LYS A 528 2.87 -3.24 8.53
C LYS A 528 2.95 -4.68 8.99
N PHE A 529 2.52 -5.59 8.13
CA PHE A 529 2.65 -7.02 8.35
C PHE A 529 3.83 -7.55 7.54
N PHE A 530 4.83 -8.07 8.23
CA PHE A 530 6.00 -8.72 7.63
C PHE A 530 6.28 -10.03 8.35
N ALA A 531 6.48 -11.10 7.60
CA ALA A 531 6.92 -12.36 8.18
C ALA A 531 8.37 -12.21 8.69
N ASN A 532 8.52 -11.98 10.00
CA ASN A 532 9.82 -11.86 10.67
C ASN A 532 10.06 -12.96 11.72
N THR A 533 9.17 -13.95 11.83
CA THR A 533 9.34 -15.08 12.75
C THR A 533 10.56 -15.91 12.33
N ALA A 534 11.36 -16.30 13.32
CA ALA A 534 12.56 -17.09 13.12
C ALA A 534 12.61 -18.24 14.15
N PRO A 535 13.16 -19.40 13.77
CA PRO A 535 13.27 -20.51 14.70
C PRO A 535 14.26 -20.17 15.83
N THR A 536 13.84 -20.44 17.07
CA THR A 536 14.62 -20.27 18.31
C THR A 536 14.49 -21.54 19.13
N TRP A 537 15.53 -21.91 19.90
CA TRP A 537 15.47 -23.04 20.82
C TRP A 537 15.38 -22.60 22.29
N LYS A 538 14.76 -23.43 23.15
CA LYS A 538 14.65 -23.13 24.58
C LYS A 538 16.03 -22.96 25.19
N GLY A 539 16.29 -21.78 25.76
CA GLY A 539 17.55 -21.45 26.43
C GLY A 539 18.60 -20.75 25.56
N THR A 540 18.34 -20.55 24.27
CA THR A 540 19.19 -19.71 23.40
C THR A 540 18.48 -18.42 23.02
N PRO A 541 19.05 -17.23 23.29
CA PRO A 541 18.48 -15.97 22.83
C PRO A 541 18.62 -15.78 21.31
N ASP A 542 19.48 -16.57 20.67
CA ASP A 542 19.81 -16.48 19.26
C ASP A 542 18.89 -17.30 18.36
N VAL A 543 18.71 -16.77 17.16
CA VAL A 543 18.07 -17.44 16.03
C VAL A 543 18.92 -18.62 15.56
N LEU A 544 18.27 -19.77 15.39
CA LEU A 544 18.91 -21.00 14.91
C LEU A 544 19.36 -20.86 13.44
N ASP A 545 20.54 -21.41 13.14
CA ASP A 545 21.01 -21.63 11.78
C ASP A 545 20.53 -22.98 11.22
N PHE A 546 20.80 -23.24 9.94
CA PHE A 546 20.41 -24.49 9.30
C PHE A 546 21.02 -25.73 9.98
N ASP A 547 22.27 -25.65 10.44
CA ASP A 547 22.91 -26.75 11.14
C ASP A 547 22.23 -27.02 12.50
N ASP A 548 21.82 -25.98 13.22
CA ASP A 548 21.11 -26.12 14.50
C ASP A 548 19.72 -26.74 14.29
N ILE A 549 18.99 -26.29 13.26
CA ILE A 549 17.67 -26.84 12.89
C ILE A 549 17.78 -28.31 12.50
N SER A 550 18.81 -28.65 11.72
CA SER A 550 19.08 -30.04 11.30
C SER A 550 19.38 -30.94 12.51
N GLN A 551 20.22 -30.48 13.45
CA GLN A 551 20.54 -31.24 14.66
C GLN A 551 19.33 -31.47 15.57
N LEU A 552 18.36 -30.56 15.57
CA LEU A 552 17.13 -30.67 16.37
C LEU A 552 16.01 -31.48 15.68
N SER A 553 16.22 -31.93 14.44
CA SER A 553 15.20 -32.66 13.67
C SER A 553 15.09 -34.11 14.13
N GLU A 554 13.88 -34.56 14.46
CA GLU A 554 13.60 -35.97 14.75
C GLU A 554 13.50 -36.77 13.44
N GLY A 555 14.29 -37.84 13.29
CA GLY A 555 14.11 -38.85 12.23
C GLY A 555 15.18 -38.90 11.13
N ALA A 556 16.16 -38.00 11.11
CA ALA A 556 17.28 -38.01 10.16
C ALA A 556 18.64 -38.31 10.83
N GLN A 557 18.66 -39.14 11.88
CA GLN A 557 19.90 -39.76 12.35
C GLN A 557 20.18 -40.99 11.48
N LEU A 558 20.74 -40.77 10.29
CA LEU A 558 21.32 -41.82 9.44
C LEU A 558 22.83 -41.86 9.60
#